data_AF-A0ABD5YX32-F1
#
_entry.id   AF-A0ABD5YX32-F1
#
_cell.length_a   1.000
_cell.length_b   1.000
_cell.length_c   1.000
_cell.angle_alpha   90.00
_cell.angle_beta   90.00
_cell.angle_gamma   90.00
#
_symmetry.space_group_name_H-M   'P 1'
#
loop_
_entity.id
_entity.type
_entity.pdbx_description
1 polymer ?
#
loop_
_entity_poly.entity_id
_entity_poly.type
_entity_poly.pdbx_seq_one_letter_code
_entity_poly.pdbx_strand_id
1 'polypeptide(L)'
;MISYTPRMSDTFVISIELEKRLERGASLYRAFAALDHPFAYPEDQYPEWHPTSYSFRGMVKLFYYREITGESYRSLTRQQELAGIFGLERIPDESVLSRTWRNRFDAEGRGFVTNGAHALVWEVHEADFYAPEVRPLQEIEPSLFEDDAESRPTFTDGQIARTTRLARNHVFESFDSGRAQNAMYEDSRFLELQAFLGMARCGTSQGATRFQFLRGKQYGPHGDTHLRTVKQFDSDELFDGFHEATERLLSVIQSGVSFHRPVTVAIDITTLRYYGNVEGMRMVSGTKEGDERAFKFATLSIVGWNIPIILAIEPVRESSPWDSNPPNRICRVVRRLVRRAQELPIEMVLCDSEFDAKPVYQTLSNLDVDYLILRRTYSAERAAIETMDDDGQDVAVESATAHTDHGSHAMQFLYVPSTKSEGTAVFATNLRVEPAEAEAFCQRYSRRWQIENEYKSIKYDFLAKTSSKDYRVRLFYFVFAVLLHNIWRLTDFLLKAGVDAEMDYAPVLTAGESRLRWFRETSSTATSACLL
;
A
#
# COMPACT_ATOMS: atom_id res chain seq x y z
N MET A 1 21.39 -17.52 -18.76
CA MET A 1 19.94 -17.78 -18.73
C MET A 1 19.47 -17.21 -17.40
N ILE A 2 19.01 -15.96 -17.43
CA ILE A 2 18.55 -15.27 -16.23
C ILE A 2 17.14 -15.78 -15.96
N SER A 3 17.00 -16.49 -14.86
CA SER A 3 15.73 -17.00 -14.37
C SER A 3 14.81 -15.83 -13.98
N TYR A 4 13.75 -15.62 -14.74
CA TYR A 4 12.74 -14.58 -14.57
C TYR A 4 11.67 -15.05 -13.56
N THR A 5 11.70 -14.48 -12.36
CA THR A 5 10.70 -14.64 -11.29
C THR A 5 9.50 -13.72 -11.58
N PRO A 6 8.29 -14.23 -11.89
CA PRO A 6 7.08 -13.43 -12.02
C PRO A 6 6.86 -12.41 -10.89
N ARG A 7 6.75 -11.14 -11.25
CA ARG A 7 6.41 -10.09 -10.28
C ARG A 7 4.93 -10.19 -9.92
N MET A 8 4.59 -9.92 -8.65
CA MET A 8 3.20 -9.80 -8.17
C MET A 8 2.31 -8.89 -9.05
N SER A 9 2.88 -7.94 -9.80
CA SER A 9 2.14 -7.10 -10.75
C SER A 9 1.49 -7.90 -11.89
N ASP A 10 2.14 -8.98 -12.34
CA ASP A 10 1.80 -9.69 -13.57
C ASP A 10 0.66 -10.69 -13.36
N THR A 11 0.55 -11.20 -12.13
CA THR A 11 -0.55 -12.03 -11.61
C THR A 11 -1.92 -11.39 -11.83
N PHE A 12 -2.03 -10.08 -11.63
CA PHE A 12 -3.29 -9.32 -11.69
C PHE A 12 -3.62 -8.79 -13.09
N VAL A 13 -2.65 -8.75 -14.02
CA VAL A 13 -2.90 -8.22 -15.38
C VAL A 13 -3.86 -9.12 -16.15
N ILE A 14 -3.72 -10.44 -16.00
CA ILE A 14 -4.64 -11.42 -16.62
C ILE A 14 -6.05 -11.23 -16.03
N SER A 15 -6.17 -11.04 -14.72
CA SER A 15 -7.44 -10.75 -14.02
C SER A 15 -8.11 -9.49 -14.58
N ILE A 16 -7.38 -8.37 -14.65
CA ILE A 16 -7.88 -7.08 -15.13
C ILE A 16 -8.32 -7.15 -16.60
N GLU A 17 -7.60 -7.89 -17.44
CA GLU A 17 -7.96 -8.03 -18.86
C GLU A 17 -9.18 -8.93 -19.05
N LEU A 18 -9.31 -10.00 -18.26
CA LEU A 18 -10.50 -10.86 -18.26
C LEU A 18 -11.72 -10.09 -17.75
N GLU A 19 -11.59 -9.36 -16.65
CA GLU A 19 -12.63 -8.51 -16.06
C GLU A 19 -13.19 -7.52 -17.09
N LYS A 20 -12.33 -6.69 -17.71
CA LYS A 20 -12.74 -5.71 -18.73
C LYS A 20 -13.52 -6.32 -19.89
N ARG A 21 -13.29 -7.58 -20.20
CA ARG A 21 -13.98 -8.29 -21.29
C ARG A 21 -15.32 -8.85 -20.84
N LEU A 22 -15.38 -9.40 -19.63
CA LEU A 22 -16.63 -9.83 -19.01
C LEU A 22 -17.58 -8.65 -18.79
N GLU A 23 -17.07 -7.50 -18.33
CA GLU A 23 -17.83 -6.24 -18.23
C GLU A 23 -18.45 -5.80 -19.57
N ARG A 24 -17.76 -6.07 -20.69
CA ARG A 24 -18.25 -5.77 -22.05
C ARG A 24 -19.23 -6.82 -22.59
N GLY A 25 -19.63 -7.78 -21.76
CA GLY A 25 -20.59 -8.85 -22.10
C GLY A 25 -19.98 -10.01 -22.89
N ALA A 26 -18.65 -10.18 -22.88
CA ALA A 26 -18.04 -11.40 -23.40
C ALA A 26 -18.29 -12.57 -22.44
N SER A 27 -18.50 -13.78 -22.97
CA SER A 27 -18.45 -14.98 -22.13
C SER A 27 -17.01 -15.27 -21.69
N LEU A 28 -16.84 -16.01 -20.59
CA LEU A 28 -15.51 -16.40 -20.08
C LEU A 28 -14.65 -17.07 -21.17
N TYR A 29 -15.27 -17.92 -21.99
CA TYR A 29 -14.64 -18.56 -23.15
C TYR A 29 -14.07 -17.57 -24.17
N ARG A 30 -14.84 -16.52 -24.52
CA ARG A 30 -14.40 -15.48 -25.45
C ARG A 30 -13.33 -14.58 -24.84
N ALA A 31 -13.41 -14.35 -23.53
CA ALA A 31 -12.41 -13.57 -22.80
C ALA A 31 -11.04 -14.27 -22.81
N PHE A 32 -10.99 -15.60 -22.63
CA PHE A 32 -9.77 -16.41 -22.74
C PHE A 32 -9.26 -16.55 -24.18
N ALA A 33 -10.15 -16.72 -25.15
CA ALA A 33 -9.77 -16.90 -26.55
C ALA A 33 -9.07 -15.67 -27.15
N ALA A 34 -9.46 -14.46 -26.74
CA ALA A 34 -8.86 -13.22 -27.22
C ALA A 34 -7.61 -12.80 -26.40
N LEU A 35 -7.15 -13.61 -25.45
CA LEU A 35 -6.09 -13.26 -24.48
C LEU A 35 -4.72 -13.33 -25.19
N ASP A 36 -4.42 -12.28 -25.96
CA ASP A 36 -3.33 -12.20 -26.96
C ASP A 36 -2.21 -11.20 -26.60
N HIS A 37 -2.03 -10.88 -25.32
CA HIS A 37 -0.90 -10.08 -24.86
C HIS A 37 0.24 -10.97 -24.29
N PRO A 38 1.52 -10.56 -24.42
CA PRO A 38 2.63 -11.28 -23.82
C PRO A 38 2.64 -10.98 -22.31
N PHE A 39 1.92 -11.79 -21.54
CA PHE A 39 2.07 -11.82 -20.09
C PHE A 39 3.40 -12.48 -19.75
N ALA A 40 4.09 -11.96 -18.74
CA ALA A 40 5.20 -12.68 -18.12
C ALA A 40 4.61 -13.89 -17.39
N TYR A 41 4.73 -15.07 -18.00
CA TYR A 41 4.36 -16.32 -17.36
C TYR A 41 5.49 -16.75 -16.41
N PRO A 42 5.18 -17.54 -15.36
CA PRO A 42 6.19 -18.27 -14.60
C PRO A 42 7.15 -19.02 -15.51
N GLU A 43 8.40 -19.16 -15.06
CA GLU A 43 9.34 -19.98 -15.80
C GLU A 43 8.89 -21.43 -15.80
N ASP A 44 8.92 -22.04 -16.98
CA ASP A 44 8.69 -23.47 -17.09
C ASP A 44 9.91 -24.18 -16.50
N GLN A 45 9.73 -24.79 -15.34
CA GLN A 45 10.77 -25.54 -14.63
C GLN A 45 11.22 -26.79 -15.40
N TYR A 46 10.59 -27.08 -16.54
CA TYR A 46 10.97 -28.16 -17.45
C TYR A 46 11.87 -27.63 -18.57
N PRO A 47 13.06 -28.21 -18.78
CA PRO A 47 13.94 -27.83 -19.89
C PRO A 47 13.24 -27.96 -21.25
N GLU A 48 13.56 -27.09 -22.21
CA GLU A 48 12.96 -27.10 -23.57
C GLU A 48 13.08 -28.46 -24.30
N TRP A 49 14.09 -29.26 -23.96
CA TRP A 49 14.33 -30.59 -24.52
C TRP A 49 13.51 -31.70 -23.84
N HIS A 50 12.82 -31.40 -22.73
CA HIS A 50 12.03 -32.37 -21.97
C HIS A 50 10.75 -32.73 -22.75
N PRO A 51 10.49 -34.00 -23.06
CA PRO A 51 9.48 -34.42 -24.04
C PRO A 51 8.00 -34.25 -23.61
N THR A 52 7.69 -33.41 -22.62
CA THR A 52 6.35 -33.30 -22.01
C THR A 52 5.41 -32.35 -22.75
N SER A 53 5.09 -32.74 -23.99
CA SER A 53 3.76 -32.90 -24.61
C SER A 53 2.61 -31.88 -24.46
N TYR A 54 2.72 -30.76 -23.75
CA TYR A 54 1.70 -29.68 -23.78
C TYR A 54 2.35 -28.32 -23.55
N SER A 55 1.90 -27.31 -24.31
CA SER A 55 2.35 -25.92 -24.20
C SER A 55 2.22 -25.42 -22.76
N PHE A 56 3.32 -24.93 -22.16
CA PHE A 56 3.30 -24.39 -20.79
C PHE A 56 2.27 -23.26 -20.66
N ARG A 57 2.25 -22.33 -21.63
CA ARG A 57 1.27 -21.23 -21.68
C ARG A 57 -0.15 -21.75 -21.75
N GLY A 58 -0.39 -22.82 -22.52
CA GLY A 58 -1.71 -23.44 -22.58
C GLY A 58 -2.12 -24.10 -21.26
N MET A 59 -1.16 -24.71 -20.55
CA MET A 59 -1.38 -25.24 -19.21
C MET A 59 -1.67 -24.13 -18.19
N VAL A 60 -0.98 -22.99 -18.25
CA VAL A 60 -1.27 -21.84 -17.38
C VAL A 60 -2.70 -21.34 -17.61
N LYS A 61 -3.10 -21.09 -18.88
CA LYS A 61 -4.46 -20.64 -19.20
C LYS A 61 -5.52 -21.65 -18.73
N LEU A 62 -5.26 -22.94 -18.90
CA LEU A 62 -6.16 -24.02 -18.47
C LEU A 62 -6.30 -24.08 -16.94
N PHE A 63 -5.22 -23.94 -16.18
CA PHE A 63 -5.30 -23.90 -14.71
C PHE A 63 -5.94 -22.61 -14.20
N TYR A 64 -5.71 -21.48 -14.87
CA TYR A 64 -6.38 -20.22 -14.55
C TYR A 64 -7.90 -20.34 -14.74
N TYR A 65 -8.33 -20.92 -15.87
CA TYR A 65 -9.73 -21.25 -16.12
C TYR A 65 -10.31 -22.16 -15.04
N ARG A 66 -9.58 -23.23 -14.68
CA ARG A 66 -10.00 -24.15 -13.62
C ARG A 66 -10.23 -23.45 -12.28
N GLU A 67 -9.32 -22.58 -11.86
CA GLU A 67 -9.43 -21.85 -10.58
C GLU A 67 -10.55 -20.80 -10.60
N ILE A 68 -10.93 -20.28 -11.77
CA ILE A 68 -12.09 -19.37 -11.92
C ILE A 68 -13.41 -20.14 -11.85
N THR A 69 -13.50 -21.30 -12.51
CA THR A 69 -14.77 -22.05 -12.65
C THR A 69 -14.99 -23.07 -11.54
N GLY A 70 -13.95 -23.42 -10.77
CA GLY A 70 -14.02 -24.46 -9.73
C GLY A 70 -14.09 -25.88 -10.28
N GLU A 71 -13.83 -26.08 -11.58
CA GLU A 71 -13.98 -27.39 -12.23
C GLU A 71 -12.98 -28.44 -11.71
N SER A 72 -13.47 -29.68 -11.56
CA SER A 72 -12.59 -30.83 -11.28
C SER A 72 -11.77 -31.20 -12.52
N TYR A 73 -10.58 -31.79 -12.34
CA TYR A 73 -9.78 -32.30 -13.46
C TYR A 73 -10.57 -33.26 -14.37
N ARG A 74 -11.42 -34.09 -13.75
CA ARG A 74 -12.34 -34.99 -14.47
C ARG A 74 -13.36 -34.28 -15.34
N SER A 75 -13.86 -33.12 -14.89
CA SER A 75 -14.78 -32.27 -15.65
C SER A 75 -14.08 -31.67 -16.86
N LEU A 76 -12.88 -31.12 -16.66
CA LEU A 76 -12.08 -30.53 -17.74
C LEU A 76 -11.73 -31.53 -18.84
N THR A 77 -11.34 -32.76 -18.49
CA THR A 77 -10.99 -33.79 -19.49
C THR A 77 -12.17 -34.16 -20.41
N ARG A 78 -13.43 -33.90 -19.99
CA ARG A 78 -14.62 -34.12 -20.82
C ARG A 78 -14.88 -33.01 -21.83
N GLN A 79 -14.28 -31.83 -21.66
CA GLN A 79 -14.49 -30.65 -22.49
C GLN A 79 -13.35 -30.47 -23.50
N GLN A 80 -13.17 -31.45 -24.39
CA GLN A 80 -12.07 -31.45 -25.37
C GLN A 80 -12.14 -30.28 -26.34
N GLU A 81 -13.32 -29.72 -26.56
CA GLU A 81 -13.60 -28.52 -27.35
C GLU A 81 -12.89 -27.26 -26.83
N LEU A 82 -12.52 -27.21 -25.54
CA LEU A 82 -11.81 -26.07 -24.96
C LEU A 82 -10.31 -26.07 -25.27
N ALA A 83 -9.75 -27.17 -25.79
CA ALA A 83 -8.32 -27.29 -26.06
C ALA A 83 -7.81 -26.14 -26.95
N GLY A 84 -8.57 -25.80 -27.99
CA GLY A 84 -8.22 -24.71 -28.91
C GLY A 84 -8.19 -23.33 -28.26
N ILE A 85 -9.02 -23.07 -27.25
CA ILE A 85 -9.06 -21.78 -26.53
C ILE A 85 -7.77 -21.54 -25.76
N PHE A 86 -7.17 -22.61 -25.23
CA PHE A 86 -5.93 -22.54 -24.46
C PHE A 86 -4.69 -22.74 -25.33
N GLY A 87 -4.83 -22.96 -26.64
CA GLY A 87 -3.70 -23.26 -27.52
C GLY A 87 -3.08 -24.64 -27.24
N LEU A 88 -3.93 -25.62 -26.89
CA LEU A 88 -3.58 -27.02 -26.68
C LEU A 88 -4.16 -27.87 -27.83
N GLU A 89 -3.46 -28.93 -28.23
CA GLU A 89 -3.98 -29.89 -29.24
C GLU A 89 -5.15 -30.73 -28.69
N ARG A 90 -5.13 -31.04 -27.40
CA ARG A 90 -6.18 -31.72 -26.64
C ARG A 90 -6.09 -31.37 -25.17
N ILE A 91 -7.18 -31.52 -24.41
CA ILE A 91 -7.13 -31.35 -22.96
C ILE A 91 -6.45 -32.58 -22.34
N PRO A 92 -5.40 -32.41 -21.51
CA PRO A 92 -4.71 -33.53 -20.89
C PRO A 92 -5.61 -34.37 -19.98
N ASP A 93 -5.27 -35.65 -19.85
CA ASP A 93 -5.95 -36.57 -18.93
C ASP A 93 -5.77 -36.11 -17.47
N GLU A 94 -6.70 -36.50 -16.60
CA GLU A 94 -6.72 -36.16 -15.17
C GLU A 94 -5.38 -36.42 -14.46
N SER A 95 -4.75 -37.57 -14.73
CA SER A 95 -3.45 -37.92 -14.16
C SER A 95 -2.32 -36.98 -14.63
N VAL A 96 -2.40 -36.48 -15.87
CA VAL A 96 -1.44 -35.55 -16.46
C VAL A 96 -1.65 -34.14 -15.89
N LEU A 97 -2.89 -33.67 -15.77
CA LEU A 97 -3.22 -32.39 -15.12
C LEU A 97 -2.71 -32.36 -13.67
N SER A 98 -3.03 -33.42 -12.93
CA SER A 98 -2.64 -33.58 -11.53
C SER A 98 -1.12 -33.63 -11.34
N ARG A 99 -0.41 -34.33 -12.24
CA ARG A 99 1.06 -34.40 -12.20
C ARG A 99 1.70 -33.07 -12.61
N THR A 100 1.13 -32.39 -13.61
CA THR A 100 1.64 -31.10 -14.09
C THR A 100 1.52 -30.04 -12.98
N TRP A 101 0.37 -29.95 -12.32
CA TRP A 101 0.17 -29.00 -11.22
C TRP A 101 1.15 -29.21 -10.05
N ARG A 102 1.43 -30.46 -9.68
CA ARG A 102 2.34 -30.76 -8.56
C ARG A 102 3.82 -30.64 -8.89
N ASN A 103 4.21 -30.98 -10.11
CA ASN A 103 5.63 -31.20 -10.44
C ASN A 103 6.20 -30.20 -11.46
N ARG A 104 5.37 -29.58 -12.30
CA ARG A 104 5.80 -28.60 -13.33
C ARG A 104 5.59 -27.15 -12.88
N PHE A 105 4.58 -26.90 -12.05
CA PHE A 105 4.36 -25.60 -11.40
C PHE A 105 4.99 -25.63 -10.01
N ASP A 106 5.95 -24.74 -9.76
CA ASP A 106 6.52 -24.48 -8.43
C ASP A 106 5.56 -23.63 -7.57
N ALA A 107 5.97 -23.27 -6.36
CA ALA A 107 5.14 -22.46 -5.46
C ALA A 107 4.76 -21.12 -6.10
N GLU A 108 5.70 -20.47 -6.79
CA GLU A 108 5.48 -19.21 -7.47
C GLU A 108 4.48 -19.34 -8.64
N GLY A 109 4.62 -20.39 -9.48
CA GLY A 109 3.72 -20.66 -10.57
C GLY A 109 2.31 -21.03 -10.10
N ARG A 110 2.18 -21.76 -8.99
CA ARG A 110 0.89 -22.06 -8.37
C ARG A 110 0.26 -20.80 -7.76
N GLY A 111 1.06 -19.97 -7.09
CA GLY A 111 0.65 -18.66 -6.57
C GLY A 111 0.18 -17.73 -7.69
N PHE A 112 0.90 -17.64 -8.80
CA PHE A 112 0.53 -16.84 -9.97
C PHE A 112 -0.85 -17.21 -10.51
N VAL A 113 -1.15 -18.51 -10.64
CA VAL A 113 -2.43 -18.98 -11.16
C VAL A 113 -3.56 -18.76 -10.16
N THR A 114 -3.36 -19.17 -8.90
CA THR A 114 -4.40 -19.09 -7.86
C THR A 114 -4.75 -17.65 -7.51
N ASN A 115 -3.75 -16.83 -7.18
CA ASN A 115 -3.92 -15.43 -6.80
C ASN A 115 -4.62 -14.62 -7.91
N GLY A 116 -4.19 -14.84 -9.15
CA GLY A 116 -4.75 -14.14 -10.30
C GLY A 116 -6.19 -14.55 -10.61
N ALA A 117 -6.50 -15.85 -10.53
CA ALA A 117 -7.85 -16.37 -10.70
C ALA A 117 -8.78 -15.88 -9.57
N HIS A 118 -8.31 -15.91 -8.33
CA HIS A 118 -9.06 -15.46 -7.16
C HIS A 118 -9.36 -13.96 -7.21
N ALA A 119 -8.42 -13.15 -7.69
CA ALA A 119 -8.64 -11.74 -7.95
C ALA A 119 -9.79 -11.52 -8.95
N LEU A 120 -9.84 -12.27 -10.06
CA LEU A 120 -10.94 -12.14 -11.00
C LEU A 120 -12.28 -12.55 -10.39
N VAL A 121 -12.34 -13.66 -9.65
CA VAL A 121 -13.59 -14.08 -8.99
C VAL A 121 -14.04 -13.03 -7.99
N TRP A 122 -13.14 -12.45 -7.21
CA TRP A 122 -13.44 -11.34 -6.31
C TRP A 122 -14.05 -10.15 -7.06
N GLU A 123 -13.43 -9.69 -8.14
CA GLU A 123 -13.90 -8.53 -8.91
C GLU A 123 -15.26 -8.80 -9.59
N VAL A 124 -15.48 -9.99 -10.16
CA VAL A 124 -16.75 -10.38 -10.79
C VAL A 124 -17.90 -10.35 -9.77
N HIS A 125 -17.67 -10.82 -8.54
CA HIS A 125 -18.68 -10.80 -7.47
C HIS A 125 -18.92 -9.38 -6.92
N GLU A 126 -17.92 -8.50 -6.90
CA GLU A 126 -18.06 -7.12 -6.44
C GLU A 126 -18.72 -6.19 -7.47
N ALA A 127 -18.48 -6.42 -8.77
CA ALA A 127 -18.91 -5.54 -9.86
C ALA A 127 -20.35 -5.81 -10.38
N ASP A 128 -21.05 -6.80 -9.83
CA ASP A 128 -22.46 -7.12 -10.11
C ASP A 128 -22.80 -7.25 -11.61
N PHE A 129 -21.90 -7.85 -12.40
CA PHE A 129 -22.15 -8.20 -13.81
C PHE A 129 -22.31 -9.71 -14.03
N TYR A 130 -23.09 -10.10 -15.04
CA TYR A 130 -23.50 -11.49 -15.27
C TYR A 130 -22.36 -12.34 -15.85
N ALA A 131 -21.78 -13.22 -15.02
CA ALA A 131 -20.76 -14.20 -15.40
C ALA A 131 -21.06 -15.56 -14.73
N PRO A 132 -22.01 -16.36 -15.26
CA PRO A 132 -22.49 -17.59 -14.63
C PRO A 132 -21.45 -18.73 -14.60
N GLU A 133 -20.38 -18.63 -15.38
CA GLU A 133 -19.29 -19.59 -15.40
C GLU A 133 -18.29 -19.40 -14.24
N VAL A 134 -18.34 -18.26 -13.54
CA VAL A 134 -17.44 -17.94 -12.43
C VAL A 134 -17.98 -18.56 -11.13
N ARG A 135 -17.12 -19.28 -10.41
CA ARG A 135 -17.53 -19.95 -9.16
C ARG A 135 -17.97 -18.95 -8.08
N PRO A 136 -18.82 -19.37 -7.12
CA PRO A 136 -19.17 -18.54 -5.97
C PRO A 136 -17.95 -18.12 -5.15
N LEU A 137 -17.96 -16.90 -4.62
CA LEU A 137 -16.86 -16.36 -3.79
C LEU A 137 -16.57 -17.24 -2.56
N GLN A 138 -17.57 -17.95 -2.05
CA GLN A 138 -17.47 -18.85 -0.90
C GLN A 138 -16.68 -20.13 -1.19
N GLU A 139 -16.49 -20.50 -2.46
CA GLU A 139 -15.72 -21.69 -2.88
C GLU A 139 -14.22 -21.38 -3.08
N ILE A 140 -13.82 -20.12 -2.86
CA ILE A 140 -12.43 -19.67 -2.87
C ILE A 140 -11.92 -19.68 -1.42
N GLU A 141 -11.00 -20.60 -1.09
CA GLU A 141 -10.16 -20.41 0.09
C GLU A 141 -9.21 -19.24 -0.19
N PRO A 142 -9.07 -18.27 0.73
CA PRO A 142 -8.32 -17.04 0.48
C PRO A 142 -6.80 -17.29 0.41
N SER A 143 -6.32 -17.83 -0.70
CA SER A 143 -4.90 -17.87 -1.04
C SER A 143 -4.56 -16.58 -1.81
N LEU A 144 -4.09 -15.58 -1.07
CA LEU A 144 -3.29 -14.45 -1.57
C LEU A 144 -2.09 -14.18 -0.64
N PHE A 145 -1.79 -15.14 0.24
CA PHE A 145 -0.69 -15.11 1.21
C PHE A 145 -0.14 -16.53 1.39
N GLU A 146 0.59 -17.04 0.41
CA GLU A 146 1.60 -18.07 0.73
C GLU A 146 2.88 -17.34 1.15
N ASP A 147 2.91 -16.95 2.42
CA ASP A 147 4.13 -16.90 3.23
C ASP A 147 3.83 -17.89 4.38
N ASP A 148 4.28 -19.14 4.19
CA ASP A 148 4.26 -20.27 5.14
C ASP A 148 3.25 -20.17 6.30
N ALA A 149 1.97 -20.38 5.99
CA ALA A 149 0.87 -20.39 6.94
C ALA A 149 0.86 -21.62 7.87
N GLU A 150 1.72 -22.63 7.68
CA GLU A 150 1.81 -23.76 8.61
C GLU A 150 2.43 -23.40 9.97
N SER A 151 2.93 -22.15 10.15
CA SER A 151 3.50 -21.69 11.43
C SER A 151 2.87 -20.43 12.02
N ARG A 152 1.89 -19.79 11.38
CA ARG A 152 1.31 -18.53 11.88
C ARG A 152 0.36 -18.79 13.07
N PRO A 153 0.51 -18.08 14.19
CA PRO A 153 -0.42 -18.22 15.32
C PRO A 153 -1.82 -17.74 14.91
N THR A 154 -2.82 -18.60 15.08
CA THR A 154 -4.22 -18.28 14.82
C THR A 154 -4.83 -17.57 16.04
N PHE A 155 -5.37 -16.36 15.84
CA PHE A 155 -5.99 -15.57 16.90
C PHE A 155 -7.51 -15.76 16.96
N THR A 156 -8.06 -15.81 18.18
CA THR A 156 -9.52 -15.85 18.36
C THR A 156 -10.16 -14.49 18.03
N ASP A 157 -11.41 -14.51 17.57
CA ASP A 157 -12.19 -13.29 17.30
C ASP A 157 -12.27 -12.36 18.52
N GLY A 158 -12.33 -12.92 19.74
CA GLY A 158 -12.37 -12.16 20.98
C GLY A 158 -11.06 -11.43 21.29
N GLN A 159 -9.90 -12.03 20.97
CA GLN A 159 -8.59 -11.38 21.14
C GLN A 159 -8.44 -10.21 20.18
N ILE A 160 -8.78 -10.39 18.90
CA ILE A 160 -8.70 -9.33 17.88
C ILE A 160 -9.65 -8.19 18.22
N ALA A 161 -10.90 -8.48 18.60
CA ALA A 161 -11.87 -7.44 18.98
C ALA A 161 -11.39 -6.64 20.21
N ARG A 162 -10.88 -7.33 21.25
CA ARG A 162 -10.36 -6.66 22.45
C ARG A 162 -9.19 -5.73 22.12
N THR A 163 -8.23 -6.19 21.32
CA THR A 163 -7.05 -5.42 20.93
C THR A 163 -7.42 -4.25 20.03
N THR A 164 -8.32 -4.46 19.07
CA THR A 164 -8.75 -3.39 18.15
C THR A 164 -9.58 -2.33 18.88
N ARG A 165 -10.43 -2.73 19.83
CA ARG A 165 -11.16 -1.79 20.69
C ARG A 165 -10.23 -0.96 21.56
N LEU A 166 -9.18 -1.57 22.11
CA LEU A 166 -8.17 -0.88 22.89
C LEU A 166 -7.43 0.15 22.03
N ALA A 167 -6.91 -0.26 20.86
CA ALA A 167 -6.23 0.63 19.94
C ALA A 167 -7.13 1.78 19.44
N ARG A 168 -8.40 1.50 19.16
CA ARG A 168 -9.40 2.50 18.76
C ARG A 168 -9.65 3.53 19.87
N ASN A 169 -9.89 3.08 21.09
CA ASN A 169 -10.21 3.98 22.21
C ASN A 169 -9.06 4.95 22.49
N HIS A 170 -7.80 4.47 22.46
CA HIS A 170 -6.63 5.34 22.61
C HIS A 170 -6.53 6.45 21.56
N VAL A 171 -7.00 6.16 20.35
CA VAL A 171 -6.87 7.07 19.21
C VAL A 171 -8.01 8.07 19.12
N PHE A 172 -9.26 7.64 19.28
CA PHE A 172 -10.44 8.50 19.09
C PHE A 172 -10.55 9.59 20.16
N GLU A 173 -10.01 9.38 21.35
CA GLU A 173 -9.98 10.39 22.42
C GLU A 173 -9.06 11.59 22.13
N SER A 174 -8.33 11.59 21.00
CA SER A 174 -7.35 12.65 20.65
C SER A 174 -7.92 13.67 19.65
N PHE A 175 -9.18 13.51 19.24
CA PHE A 175 -9.84 14.40 18.29
C PHE A 175 -11.00 15.11 18.96
N ASP A 176 -10.90 16.43 19.07
CA ASP A 176 -11.99 17.33 19.48
C ASP A 176 -12.32 18.27 18.31
N SER A 177 -13.58 18.28 17.92
CA SER A 177 -14.13 19.11 16.85
C SER A 177 -14.56 20.50 17.33
N GLY A 178 -14.43 20.81 18.63
CA GLY A 178 -14.80 22.09 19.22
C GLY A 178 -16.30 22.41 19.15
N ARG A 179 -17.14 21.38 18.96
CA ARG A 179 -18.59 21.57 18.80
C ARG A 179 -19.26 21.92 20.12
N ALA A 180 -20.38 22.65 20.02
CA ALA A 180 -21.11 23.13 21.19
C ALA A 180 -21.53 21.96 22.11
N GLN A 181 -21.52 22.20 23.43
CA GLN A 181 -21.85 21.20 24.46
C GLN A 181 -23.24 20.57 24.32
N ASN A 182 -24.15 21.20 23.57
CA ASN A 182 -25.48 20.68 23.26
C ASN A 182 -25.56 19.87 21.95
N ALA A 183 -24.42 19.46 21.39
CA ALA A 183 -24.37 18.60 20.21
C ALA A 183 -25.07 17.26 20.49
N MET A 184 -25.88 16.79 19.54
CA MET A 184 -26.66 15.54 19.68
C MET A 184 -25.78 14.28 19.74
N TYR A 185 -24.56 14.35 19.20
CA TYR A 185 -23.65 13.22 19.09
C TYR A 185 -22.24 13.66 19.47
N GLU A 186 -21.57 12.86 20.31
CA GLU A 186 -20.14 13.02 20.62
C GLU A 186 -19.25 12.77 19.39
N ASP A 187 -18.04 13.29 19.42
CA ASP A 187 -17.07 13.17 18.32
C ASP A 187 -16.69 11.73 18.03
N SER A 188 -16.60 10.90 19.08
CA SER A 188 -16.41 9.46 18.99
C SER A 188 -17.37 8.80 17.97
N ARG A 189 -18.63 9.26 17.89
CA ARG A 189 -19.63 8.74 16.94
C ARG A 189 -19.38 9.17 15.50
N PHE A 190 -18.79 10.34 15.28
CA PHE A 190 -18.37 10.78 13.94
C PHE A 190 -17.15 9.99 13.48
N LEU A 191 -16.18 9.77 14.36
CA LEU A 191 -14.98 9.00 14.04
C LEU A 191 -15.31 7.52 13.82
N GLU A 192 -16.27 6.95 14.57
CA GLU A 192 -16.81 5.62 14.30
C GLU A 192 -17.47 5.53 12.91
N LEU A 193 -18.28 6.53 12.54
CA LEU A 193 -18.87 6.59 11.20
C LEU A 193 -17.76 6.75 10.13
N GLN A 194 -16.78 7.63 10.33
CA GLN A 194 -15.69 7.82 9.37
C GLN A 194 -14.88 6.54 9.18
N ALA A 195 -14.59 5.82 10.26
CA ALA A 195 -13.93 4.52 10.21
C ALA A 195 -14.76 3.52 9.41
N PHE A 196 -16.06 3.47 9.66
CA PHE A 196 -16.99 2.67 8.87
C PHE A 196 -16.97 3.04 7.38
N LEU A 197 -16.96 4.33 7.03
CA LEU A 197 -16.89 4.78 5.64
C LEU A 197 -15.61 4.33 4.93
N GLY A 198 -14.48 4.41 5.64
CA GLY A 198 -13.17 3.97 5.15
C GLY A 198 -13.18 2.49 4.83
N MET A 199 -13.54 1.69 5.82
CA MET A 199 -13.65 0.24 5.72
C MET A 199 -14.70 -0.20 4.68
N ALA A 200 -15.88 0.43 4.65
CA ALA A 200 -16.94 0.03 3.73
C ALA A 200 -16.68 0.56 2.31
N ARG A 201 -15.59 1.32 2.11
CA ARG A 201 -15.20 1.97 0.85
C ARG A 201 -16.38 2.69 0.19
N CYS A 202 -17.18 3.38 0.98
CA CYS A 202 -18.44 3.97 0.54
C CYS A 202 -18.49 5.48 0.79
N GLY A 203 -19.31 6.16 0.00
CA GLY A 203 -19.60 7.57 0.21
C GLY A 203 -20.48 7.80 1.44
N THR A 204 -20.43 9.02 1.99
CA THR A 204 -21.07 9.35 3.26
C THR A 204 -22.59 9.11 3.28
N SER A 205 -23.29 9.30 2.15
CA SER A 205 -24.75 9.08 2.07
C SER A 205 -25.13 7.59 2.21
N GLN A 206 -24.52 6.73 1.39
CA GLN A 206 -24.74 5.28 1.44
C GLN A 206 -24.19 4.70 2.76
N GLY A 207 -23.03 5.17 3.19
CA GLY A 207 -22.37 4.65 4.38
C GLY A 207 -23.07 5.03 5.69
N ALA A 208 -23.58 6.26 5.83
CA ALA A 208 -24.36 6.63 7.01
C ALA A 208 -25.64 5.80 7.12
N THR A 209 -26.31 5.52 5.99
CA THR A 209 -27.50 4.67 5.97
C THR A 209 -27.19 3.24 6.42
N ARG A 210 -26.11 2.64 5.88
CA ARG A 210 -25.66 1.31 6.28
C ARG A 210 -25.21 1.25 7.74
N PHE A 211 -24.51 2.28 8.22
CA PHE A 211 -24.08 2.40 9.61
C PHE A 211 -25.27 2.47 10.57
N GLN A 212 -26.29 3.28 10.24
CA GLN A 212 -27.53 3.37 11.02
C GLN A 212 -28.36 2.08 10.95
N PHE A 213 -28.32 1.35 9.83
CA PHE A 213 -28.94 0.02 9.75
C PHE A 213 -28.29 -0.96 10.73
N LEU A 214 -26.94 -0.97 10.79
CA LEU A 214 -26.18 -1.88 11.65
C LEU A 214 -26.19 -1.49 13.13
N ARG A 215 -26.22 -0.19 13.46
CA ARG A 215 -26.11 0.30 14.85
C ARG A 215 -27.42 0.79 15.44
N GLY A 216 -28.45 0.97 14.63
CA GLY A 216 -29.72 1.60 14.99
C GLY A 216 -29.85 3.03 14.46
N LYS A 217 -31.07 3.41 14.08
CA LYS A 217 -31.38 4.67 13.37
C LYS A 217 -30.92 5.94 14.09
N GLN A 218 -30.86 5.92 15.42
CA GLN A 218 -30.47 7.07 16.25
C GLN A 218 -29.02 6.98 16.75
N TYR A 219 -28.25 5.97 16.33
CA TYR A 219 -26.92 5.75 16.89
C TYR A 219 -25.87 6.72 16.34
N GLY A 220 -25.97 7.07 15.06
CA GLY A 220 -24.95 7.85 14.35
C GLY A 220 -25.52 9.01 13.54
N PRO A 221 -24.69 10.02 13.26
CA PRO A 221 -25.10 11.20 12.51
C PRO A 221 -25.49 10.87 11.06
N HIS A 222 -26.34 11.71 10.47
CA HIS A 222 -26.61 11.66 9.03
C HIS A 222 -25.34 12.05 8.24
N GLY A 223 -25.23 11.57 7.00
CA GLY A 223 -24.07 11.85 6.14
C GLY A 223 -23.79 13.35 5.96
N ASP A 224 -24.84 14.17 5.79
CA ASP A 224 -24.67 15.62 5.65
C ASP A 224 -24.14 16.28 6.92
N THR A 225 -24.61 15.83 8.09
CA THR A 225 -24.12 16.29 9.40
C THR A 225 -22.65 15.91 9.56
N HIS A 226 -22.28 14.69 9.18
CA HIS A 226 -20.89 14.24 9.18
C HIS A 226 -20.01 15.11 8.28
N LEU A 227 -20.38 15.31 7.01
CA LEU A 227 -19.61 16.16 6.08
C LEU A 227 -19.49 17.60 6.56
N ARG A 228 -20.54 18.15 7.20
CA ARG A 228 -20.49 19.49 7.79
C ARG A 228 -19.50 19.56 8.95
N THR A 229 -19.48 18.57 9.83
CA THR A 229 -18.53 18.49 10.95
C THR A 229 -17.10 18.31 10.45
N VAL A 230 -16.86 17.46 9.44
CA VAL A 230 -15.53 17.30 8.83
C VAL A 230 -14.98 18.62 8.29
N LYS A 231 -15.83 19.51 7.76
CA LYS A 231 -15.42 20.83 7.26
C LYS A 231 -15.09 21.85 8.35
N GLN A 232 -15.43 21.55 9.61
CA GLN A 232 -15.18 22.43 10.75
C GLN A 232 -13.79 22.22 11.35
N PHE A 233 -13.17 21.06 11.15
CA PHE A 233 -11.79 20.84 11.59
C PHE A 233 -10.85 21.82 10.89
N ASP A 234 -10.12 22.60 11.70
CA ASP A 234 -8.98 23.33 11.20
C ASP A 234 -7.85 22.35 10.80
N SER A 235 -7.01 22.76 9.86
CA SER A 235 -5.92 21.89 9.40
C SER A 235 -4.88 21.66 10.50
N ASP A 236 -4.58 22.68 11.31
CA ASP A 236 -3.59 22.56 12.38
C ASP A 236 -4.13 21.68 13.52
N GLU A 237 -5.39 21.89 13.94
CA GLU A 237 -6.07 21.04 14.94
C GLU A 237 -6.13 19.57 14.50
N LEU A 238 -6.37 19.31 13.21
CA LEU A 238 -6.38 17.96 12.66
C LEU A 238 -4.99 17.29 12.75
N PHE A 239 -3.91 18.04 12.50
CA PHE A 239 -2.56 17.52 12.61
C PHE A 239 -2.13 17.31 14.06
N ASP A 240 -2.54 18.21 14.96
CA ASP A 240 -2.27 18.09 16.39
C ASP A 240 -2.99 16.85 16.97
N GLY A 241 -4.27 16.64 16.62
CA GLY A 241 -5.00 15.44 17.01
C GLY A 241 -4.41 14.14 16.42
N PHE A 242 -3.90 14.19 15.18
CA PHE A 242 -3.18 13.06 14.59
C PHE A 242 -1.86 12.76 15.32
N HIS A 243 -1.12 13.80 15.69
CA HIS A 243 0.14 13.68 16.42
C HIS A 243 -0.09 13.10 17.81
N GLU A 244 -1.03 13.63 18.58
CA GLU A 244 -1.40 13.13 19.91
C GLU A 244 -1.89 11.67 19.84
N ALA A 245 -2.72 11.33 18.86
CA ALA A 245 -3.16 9.95 18.67
C ALA A 245 -1.99 9.00 18.36
N THR A 246 -1.02 9.46 17.56
CA THR A 246 0.17 8.67 17.23
C THR A 246 1.09 8.50 18.42
N GLU A 247 1.28 9.53 19.25
CA GLU A 247 2.02 9.42 20.51
C GLU A 247 1.39 8.40 21.46
N ARG A 248 0.06 8.44 21.60
CA ARG A 248 -0.68 7.46 22.40
C ARG A 248 -0.48 6.05 21.88
N LEU A 249 -0.53 5.84 20.56
CA LEU A 249 -0.23 4.53 19.94
C LEU A 249 1.21 4.07 20.24
N LEU A 250 2.18 4.97 20.12
CA LEU A 250 3.59 4.68 20.42
C LEU A 250 3.83 4.35 21.90
N SER A 251 3.11 5.00 22.82
CA SER A 251 3.21 4.73 24.26
C SER A 251 2.81 3.28 24.59
N VAL A 252 1.83 2.73 23.88
CA VAL A 252 1.41 1.32 24.03
C VAL A 252 2.54 0.38 23.60
N ILE A 253 3.21 0.67 22.48
CA ILE A 253 4.34 -0.12 21.97
C ILE A 253 5.51 -0.10 22.95
N GLN A 254 5.82 1.08 23.51
CA GLN A 254 6.90 1.28 24.48
C GLN A 254 6.73 0.44 25.75
N SER A 255 5.49 0.12 26.14
CA SER A 255 5.21 -0.65 27.35
C SER A 255 5.35 -2.16 27.18
N GLY A 256 5.43 -2.67 25.94
CA GLY A 256 5.26 -4.09 25.65
C GLY A 256 6.47 -4.85 25.08
N VAL A 257 7.37 -4.22 24.32
CA VAL A 257 8.46 -4.93 23.58
C VAL A 257 9.67 -4.04 23.31
N SER A 258 10.84 -4.63 23.01
CA SER A 258 12.07 -3.98 22.53
C SER A 258 11.88 -3.26 21.19
N PHE A 259 11.27 -2.07 21.21
CA PHE A 259 11.22 -1.16 20.06
C PHE A 259 12.62 -0.58 19.81
N HIS A 260 13.19 -0.81 18.62
CA HIS A 260 14.56 -0.40 18.32
C HIS A 260 14.65 1.13 18.27
N ARG A 261 15.63 1.68 19.00
CA ARG A 261 15.95 3.10 19.01
C ARG A 261 17.46 3.27 18.83
N PRO A 262 17.92 4.28 18.07
CA PRO A 262 17.13 5.24 17.31
C PRO A 262 16.40 4.63 16.09
N VAL A 263 15.41 5.34 15.53
CA VAL A 263 14.57 4.86 14.42
C VAL A 263 15.07 5.36 13.07
N THR A 264 14.97 4.50 12.04
CA THR A 264 15.06 4.94 10.64
C THR A 264 13.65 5.29 10.15
N VAL A 265 13.53 6.43 9.48
CA VAL A 265 12.26 6.87 8.89
C VAL A 265 12.43 7.13 7.40
N ALA A 266 11.34 7.12 6.67
CA ALA A 266 11.34 7.49 5.26
C ALA A 266 10.23 8.50 4.97
N ILE A 267 10.54 9.44 4.07
CA ILE A 267 9.61 10.49 3.63
C ILE A 267 9.19 10.22 2.20
N ASP A 268 7.89 10.12 1.94
CA ASP A 268 7.37 9.96 0.59
C ASP A 268 6.17 10.86 0.32
N ILE A 269 5.90 11.13 -0.96
CA ILE A 269 4.78 11.97 -1.41
C ILE A 269 3.73 11.09 -2.07
N THR A 270 2.52 11.10 -1.49
CA THR A 270 1.36 10.43 -2.06
C THR A 270 0.39 11.42 -2.67
N THR A 271 -0.28 10.98 -3.73
CA THR A 271 -1.23 11.80 -4.49
C THR A 271 -2.66 11.25 -4.39
N LEU A 272 -3.62 12.15 -4.23
CA LEU A 272 -5.05 11.88 -4.37
C LEU A 272 -5.60 12.65 -5.57
N ARG A 273 -6.08 11.91 -6.59
CA ARG A 273 -6.55 12.51 -7.85
C ARG A 273 -7.72 13.46 -7.64
N TYR A 274 -7.68 14.56 -8.39
CA TYR A 274 -8.67 15.64 -8.37
C TYR A 274 -9.24 15.85 -9.77
N TYR A 275 -10.56 15.76 -9.88
CA TYR A 275 -11.30 15.87 -11.14
C TYR A 275 -12.22 17.09 -11.19
N GLY A 276 -11.97 18.09 -10.33
CA GLY A 276 -12.81 19.29 -10.23
C GLY A 276 -12.27 20.50 -11.00
N ASN A 277 -13.04 21.60 -10.97
CA ASN A 277 -12.52 22.88 -11.44
C ASN A 277 -11.40 23.33 -10.50
N VAL A 278 -10.30 23.81 -11.07
CA VAL A 278 -9.09 24.21 -10.36
C VAL A 278 -9.06 25.70 -10.00
N GLU A 279 -9.97 26.50 -10.57
CA GLU A 279 -10.08 27.92 -10.27
C GLU A 279 -10.32 28.15 -8.78
N GLY A 280 -9.44 28.94 -8.14
CA GLY A 280 -9.47 29.21 -6.70
C GLY A 280 -8.97 28.06 -5.80
N MET A 281 -8.55 26.92 -6.35
CA MET A 281 -8.14 25.74 -5.57
C MET A 281 -6.65 25.75 -5.24
N ARG A 282 -6.29 26.43 -4.13
CA ARG A 282 -4.88 26.66 -3.75
C ARG A 282 -4.04 25.43 -3.40
N MET A 283 -4.68 24.29 -3.15
CA MET A 283 -4.02 23.06 -2.68
C MET A 283 -3.95 21.97 -3.76
N VAL A 284 -4.46 22.25 -4.95
CA VAL A 284 -4.39 21.33 -6.08
C VAL A 284 -3.08 21.58 -6.83
N SER A 285 -2.29 20.53 -7.02
CA SER A 285 -1.05 20.56 -7.79
C SER A 285 -1.19 19.74 -9.07
N GLY A 286 -0.39 20.06 -10.09
CA GLY A 286 -0.19 19.19 -11.25
C GLY A 286 0.53 17.89 -10.86
N THR A 287 0.36 16.87 -11.69
CA THR A 287 1.14 15.63 -11.57
C THR A 287 2.17 15.52 -12.70
N LYS A 288 2.96 14.44 -12.71
CA LYS A 288 3.92 14.12 -13.78
C LYS A 288 3.20 13.84 -15.12
N GLU A 289 1.94 13.43 -15.06
CA GLU A 289 1.03 13.33 -16.19
C GLU A 289 0.38 14.70 -16.39
N GLY A 290 0.81 15.46 -17.41
CA GLY A 290 0.62 16.92 -17.54
C GLY A 290 -0.82 17.45 -17.43
N ASP A 291 -1.82 16.61 -17.69
CA ASP A 291 -3.25 16.96 -17.60
C ASP A 291 -3.92 16.51 -16.29
N GLU A 292 -3.25 15.67 -15.50
CA GLU A 292 -3.80 15.22 -14.23
C GLU A 292 -3.53 16.22 -13.09
N ARG A 293 -4.46 16.24 -12.14
CA ARG A 293 -4.47 17.13 -10.98
C ARG A 293 -4.63 16.31 -9.72
N ALA A 294 -3.96 16.70 -8.64
CA ALA A 294 -4.03 15.96 -7.39
C ALA A 294 -3.81 16.85 -6.17
N PHE A 295 -4.34 16.40 -5.03
CA PHE A 295 -3.83 16.80 -3.73
C PHE A 295 -2.61 15.96 -3.40
N LYS A 296 -1.54 16.59 -2.94
CA LYS A 296 -0.28 15.92 -2.58
C LYS A 296 -0.08 15.98 -1.07
N PHE A 297 0.34 14.87 -0.49
CA PHE A 297 0.64 14.76 0.94
C PHE A 297 1.98 14.06 1.12
N ALA A 298 2.87 14.67 1.89
CA ALA A 298 4.09 14.03 2.33
C ALA A 298 3.83 13.34 3.66
N THR A 299 4.30 12.10 3.82
CA THR A 299 4.23 11.39 5.11
C THR A 299 5.63 10.97 5.54
N LEU A 300 5.86 10.95 6.85
CA LEU A 300 7.07 10.43 7.47
C LEU A 300 6.71 9.15 8.22
N SER A 301 7.25 8.01 7.77
CA SER A 301 6.92 6.67 8.30
C SER A 301 8.16 5.99 8.84
N ILE A 302 8.00 5.22 9.92
CA ILE A 302 9.06 4.36 10.45
C ILE A 302 9.31 3.21 9.48
N VAL A 303 10.57 2.93 9.16
CA VAL A 303 10.96 1.84 8.26
C VAL A 303 12.09 1.00 8.87
N GLY A 304 12.33 -0.18 8.31
CA GLY A 304 13.35 -1.11 8.79
C GLY A 304 12.83 -2.00 9.89
N TRP A 305 13.55 -2.10 11.02
CA TRP A 305 13.37 -3.10 12.08
C TRP A 305 12.19 -2.89 13.02
N ASN A 306 11.40 -1.85 12.80
CA ASN A 306 10.27 -1.48 13.65
C ASN A 306 8.96 -1.61 12.89
N ILE A 307 7.85 -1.55 13.64
CA ILE A 307 6.51 -1.51 13.06
C ILE A 307 6.42 -0.24 12.17
N PRO A 308 5.98 -0.37 10.91
CA PRO A 308 5.73 0.77 10.06
C PRO A 308 4.52 1.53 10.60
N ILE A 309 4.81 2.65 11.25
CA ILE A 309 3.84 3.59 11.80
C ILE A 309 4.15 4.95 11.17
N ILE A 310 3.13 5.58 10.62
CA ILE A 310 3.25 6.92 10.05
C ILE A 310 3.22 7.93 11.20
N LEU A 311 4.31 8.67 11.36
CA LEU A 311 4.54 9.60 12.47
C LEU A 311 4.01 11.00 12.20
N ALA A 312 4.10 11.45 10.94
CA ALA A 312 3.70 12.80 10.58
C ALA A 312 3.17 12.88 9.15
N ILE A 313 2.27 13.85 8.92
CA ILE A 313 1.67 14.16 7.62
C ILE A 313 1.80 15.66 7.38
N GLU A 314 2.16 16.06 6.17
CA GLU A 314 2.18 17.46 5.74
C GLU A 314 1.62 17.59 4.32
N PRO A 315 0.80 18.61 4.03
CA PRO A 315 0.32 18.84 2.69
C PRO A 315 1.44 19.44 1.83
N VAL A 316 1.50 19.00 0.58
CA VAL A 316 2.49 19.47 -0.41
C VAL A 316 1.80 20.36 -1.43
N ARG A 317 2.41 21.52 -1.69
CA ARG A 317 1.98 22.45 -2.75
C ARG A 317 3.15 22.75 -3.67
N GLU A 318 2.97 22.40 -4.94
CA GLU A 318 3.94 22.66 -5.99
C GLU A 318 3.46 23.77 -6.93
N SER A 319 4.39 24.52 -7.47
CA SER A 319 4.12 25.41 -8.60
C SER A 319 3.88 24.56 -9.84
N SER A 320 2.75 24.78 -10.52
CA SER A 320 2.44 24.12 -11.78
C SER A 320 2.38 25.14 -12.92
N PRO A 321 2.63 24.77 -14.19
CA PRO A 321 2.60 25.75 -15.30
C PRO A 321 1.28 26.52 -15.45
N TRP A 322 0.19 25.93 -14.97
CA TRP A 322 -1.16 26.46 -15.05
C TRP A 322 -1.59 27.26 -13.80
N ASP A 323 -0.73 27.40 -12.78
CA ASP A 323 -1.07 28.03 -11.51
C ASP A 323 0.09 28.87 -10.93
N SER A 324 -0.23 30.04 -10.39
CA SER A 324 0.70 30.98 -9.75
C SER A 324 0.87 30.74 -8.24
N ASN A 325 0.36 29.64 -7.69
CA ASN A 325 0.50 29.36 -6.27
C ASN A 325 1.97 29.20 -5.84
N PRO A 326 2.41 29.91 -4.78
CA PRO A 326 3.79 29.83 -4.35
C PRO A 326 4.06 28.44 -3.73
N PRO A 327 5.05 27.67 -4.20
CA PRO A 327 5.30 26.34 -3.67
C PRO A 327 5.66 26.44 -2.17
N ASN A 328 5.25 25.45 -1.38
CA ASN A 328 5.54 25.45 0.06
C ASN A 328 7.03 25.24 0.39
N ARG A 329 7.88 25.04 -0.62
CA ARG A 329 9.30 24.66 -0.57
C ARG A 329 9.47 23.34 0.18
N ILE A 330 9.91 22.30 -0.53
CA ILE A 330 10.05 20.94 0.00
C ILE A 330 10.85 20.89 1.32
N CYS A 331 11.90 21.71 1.47
CA CYS A 331 12.66 21.78 2.72
C CYS A 331 11.84 22.22 3.95
N ARG A 332 10.80 23.06 3.78
CA ARG A 332 9.89 23.43 4.89
C ARG A 332 8.98 22.27 5.28
N VAL A 333 8.52 21.48 4.30
CA VAL A 333 7.73 20.26 4.52
C VAL A 333 8.55 19.25 5.32
N VAL A 334 9.78 18.94 4.86
CA VAL A 334 10.71 18.04 5.56
C VAL A 334 10.97 18.51 6.98
N ARG A 335 11.22 19.82 7.18
CA ARG A 335 11.43 20.37 8.53
C ARG A 335 10.25 20.11 9.46
N ARG A 336 9.02 20.31 8.97
CA ARG A 336 7.83 20.12 9.82
C ARG A 336 7.58 18.65 10.11
N LEU A 337 7.73 17.76 9.12
CA LEU A 337 7.61 16.32 9.30
C LEU A 337 8.58 15.80 10.37
N VAL A 338 9.86 16.13 10.25
CA VAL A 338 10.88 15.69 11.22
C VAL A 338 10.62 16.29 12.60
N ARG A 339 10.25 17.58 12.68
CA ARG A 339 9.92 18.24 13.97
C ARG A 339 8.73 17.60 14.68
N ARG A 340 7.67 17.26 13.96
CA ARG A 340 6.49 16.56 14.51
C ARG A 340 6.80 15.14 14.97
N ALA A 341 7.93 14.58 14.58
CA ALA A 341 8.36 13.24 14.97
C ALA A 341 9.51 13.25 16.01
N GLN A 342 9.86 14.41 16.57
CA GLN A 342 11.02 14.59 17.46
C GLN A 342 10.94 13.83 18.79
N GLU A 343 9.75 13.40 19.21
CA GLU A 343 9.56 12.56 20.40
C GLU A 343 10.20 11.18 20.27
N LEU A 344 10.51 10.75 19.04
CA LEU A 344 11.34 9.59 18.79
C LEU A 344 12.74 10.02 18.35
N PRO A 345 13.80 9.39 18.86
CA PRO A 345 15.15 9.63 18.35
C PRO A 345 15.25 9.08 16.93
N ILE A 346 15.28 9.98 15.93
CA ILE A 346 15.44 9.63 14.52
C ILE A 346 16.93 9.62 14.19
N GLU A 347 17.45 8.47 13.77
CA GLU A 347 18.83 8.35 13.30
C GLU A 347 18.96 8.83 11.87
N MET A 348 18.10 8.30 10.99
CA MET A 348 18.27 8.41 9.56
C MET A 348 16.94 8.62 8.84
N VAL A 349 16.94 9.52 7.85
CA VAL A 349 15.81 9.80 6.96
C VAL A 349 16.14 9.32 5.54
N LEU A 350 15.32 8.42 5.00
CA LEU A 350 15.39 7.96 3.62
C LEU A 350 14.44 8.77 2.72
N CYS A 351 14.96 9.40 1.67
CA CYS A 351 14.14 10.14 0.70
C CYS A 351 14.40 9.68 -0.74
N ASP A 352 13.37 9.74 -1.59
CA ASP A 352 13.56 9.54 -3.02
C ASP A 352 14.13 10.80 -3.69
N SER A 353 14.30 10.69 -5.01
CA SER A 353 14.83 11.75 -5.85
C SER A 353 13.87 12.92 -6.06
N GLU A 354 12.66 12.88 -5.50
CA GLU A 354 11.80 14.06 -5.40
C GLU A 354 12.30 15.05 -4.35
N PHE A 355 13.14 14.60 -3.42
CA PHE A 355 13.75 15.42 -2.36
C PHE A 355 15.23 15.79 -2.62
N ASP A 356 15.79 15.45 -3.78
CA ASP A 356 17.16 15.82 -4.19
C ASP A 356 17.30 17.34 -4.40
N ALA A 357 17.53 18.06 -3.31
CA ALA A 357 17.71 19.51 -3.32
C ALA A 357 18.62 19.98 -2.18
N LYS A 358 19.57 20.89 -2.48
CA LYS A 358 20.49 21.48 -1.48
C LYS A 358 19.80 22.02 -0.21
N PRO A 359 18.67 22.73 -0.29
CA PRO A 359 17.96 23.18 0.91
C PRO A 359 17.39 22.05 1.78
N VAL A 360 17.11 20.88 1.20
CA VAL A 360 16.65 19.69 1.95
C VAL A 360 17.83 19.08 2.70
N TYR A 361 18.97 18.87 2.03
CA TYR A 361 20.21 18.41 2.67
C TYR A 361 20.57 19.28 3.87
N GLN A 362 20.60 20.61 3.67
CA GLN A 362 20.93 21.54 4.75
C GLN A 362 19.90 21.49 5.89
N THR A 363 18.62 21.27 5.57
CA THR A 363 17.57 21.19 6.59
C THR A 363 17.73 19.95 7.46
N LEU A 364 18.03 18.78 6.87
CA LEU A 364 18.25 17.54 7.61
C LEU A 364 19.51 17.64 8.47
N SER A 365 20.61 18.17 7.93
CA SER A 365 21.82 18.44 8.71
C SER A 365 21.59 19.44 9.86
N ASN A 366 20.83 20.51 9.64
CA ASN A 366 20.49 21.47 10.71
C ASN A 366 19.56 20.87 11.80
N LEU A 367 18.91 19.75 11.52
CA LEU A 367 18.09 19.01 12.48
C LEU A 367 18.87 17.90 13.19
N ASP A 368 20.16 17.75 12.88
CA ASP A 368 21.03 16.70 13.42
C ASP A 368 20.52 15.28 13.11
N VAL A 369 20.06 15.08 11.88
CA VAL A 369 19.53 13.79 11.40
C VAL A 369 20.29 13.35 10.15
N ASP A 370 20.72 12.10 10.14
CA ASP A 370 21.39 11.53 8.99
C ASP A 370 20.43 11.32 7.84
N TYR A 371 20.93 11.35 6.61
CA TYR A 371 20.08 11.14 5.45
C TYR A 371 20.72 10.25 4.40
N LEU A 372 19.85 9.55 3.68
CA LEU A 372 20.18 8.82 2.47
C LEU A 372 19.15 9.15 1.41
N ILE A 373 19.54 9.95 0.42
CA ILE A 373 18.64 10.49 -0.61
C ILE A 373 19.09 9.98 -1.97
N LEU A 374 18.20 9.31 -2.70
CA LEU A 374 18.46 8.91 -4.08
C LEU A 374 18.53 10.18 -4.94
N ARG A 375 19.59 10.35 -5.73
CA ARG A 375 19.75 11.51 -6.60
C ARG A 375 19.15 11.31 -7.97
N ARG A 376 18.79 12.41 -8.63
CA ARG A 376 18.51 12.38 -10.06
C ARG A 376 19.84 12.40 -10.81
N THR A 377 19.97 11.54 -11.82
CA THR A 377 21.17 11.51 -12.66
C THR A 377 21.16 12.73 -13.60
N TYR A 378 21.90 13.78 -13.26
CA TYR A 378 22.13 14.90 -14.16
C TYR A 378 23.41 14.67 -14.99
N SER A 379 23.75 15.62 -15.87
CA SER A 379 24.90 15.50 -16.76
C SER A 379 26.23 15.36 -16.03
N ALA A 380 26.37 15.95 -14.84
CA ALA A 380 27.58 15.85 -14.03
C ALA A 380 27.77 14.44 -13.46
N GLU A 381 26.70 13.87 -12.91
CA GLU A 381 26.70 12.49 -12.39
C GLU A 381 26.91 11.48 -13.52
N ARG A 382 26.41 11.74 -14.73
CA ARG A 382 26.71 10.89 -15.91
C ARG A 382 28.18 10.89 -16.28
N ALA A 383 28.83 12.06 -16.33
CA ALA A 383 30.25 12.13 -16.63
C ALA A 383 31.10 11.42 -15.56
N ALA A 384 30.69 11.51 -14.29
CA ALA A 384 31.33 10.78 -13.20
C ALA A 384 31.15 9.25 -13.35
N ILE A 385 29.95 8.79 -13.73
CA ILE A 385 29.69 7.37 -14.01
C ILE A 385 30.52 6.89 -15.22
N GLU A 386 30.57 7.64 -16.31
CA GLU A 386 31.40 7.29 -17.49
C GLU A 386 32.88 7.17 -17.13
N THR A 387 33.40 8.10 -16.32
CA THR A 387 34.80 8.04 -15.86
C THR A 387 35.04 6.82 -14.96
N MET A 388 34.08 6.50 -14.09
CA MET A 388 34.12 5.34 -13.20
C MET A 388 34.13 4.03 -14.00
N ASP A 389 33.30 3.94 -15.04
CA ASP A 389 33.21 2.79 -15.94
C ASP A 389 34.51 2.63 -16.76
N ASP A 390 35.08 3.74 -17.27
CA ASP A 390 36.37 3.75 -17.98
C ASP A 390 37.54 3.28 -17.09
N ASP A 391 37.49 3.58 -15.80
CA ASP A 391 38.47 3.16 -14.79
C ASP A 391 38.20 1.72 -14.24
N GLY A 392 37.14 1.06 -14.72
CA GLY A 392 36.76 -0.30 -14.31
C GLY A 392 36.35 -0.40 -12.83
N GLN A 393 35.77 0.66 -12.28
CA GLN A 393 35.26 0.70 -10.90
C GLN A 393 33.75 0.51 -10.89
N ASP A 394 33.22 -0.33 -10.01
CA ASP A 394 31.76 -0.50 -9.84
C ASP A 394 31.18 0.44 -8.76
N VAL A 395 32.05 0.97 -7.88
CA VAL A 395 31.68 1.79 -6.72
C VAL A 395 32.63 2.98 -6.60
N ALA A 396 32.08 4.16 -6.36
CA ALA A 396 32.85 5.37 -6.09
C ALA A 396 32.22 6.23 -4.99
N VAL A 397 33.06 6.98 -4.27
CA VAL A 397 32.63 7.94 -3.25
C VAL A 397 33.24 9.30 -3.57
N GLU A 398 32.38 10.32 -3.72
CA GLU A 398 32.78 11.69 -4.00
C GLU A 398 32.42 12.58 -2.81
N SER A 399 33.39 13.34 -2.30
CA SER A 399 33.12 14.33 -1.24
C SER A 399 32.57 15.61 -1.83
N ALA A 400 31.51 16.14 -1.24
CA ALA A 400 30.84 17.36 -1.65
C ALA A 400 30.49 18.25 -0.45
N THR A 401 30.01 19.47 -0.73
CA THR A 401 29.52 20.39 0.30
C THR A 401 28.22 21.00 -0.17
N ALA A 402 27.16 20.85 0.62
CA ALA A 402 25.93 21.58 0.39
C ALA A 402 26.08 22.98 1.00
N HIS A 403 26.07 24.01 0.16
CA HIS A 403 26.10 25.41 0.59
C HIS A 403 24.77 26.09 0.28
N THR A 404 24.20 26.78 1.28
CA THR A 404 22.95 27.54 1.18
C THR A 404 23.03 28.79 2.06
N ASP A 405 22.09 29.73 1.88
CA ASP A 405 21.95 30.92 2.74
C ASP A 405 21.69 30.59 4.23
N HIS A 406 21.37 29.32 4.54
CA HIS A 406 21.02 28.85 5.88
C HIS A 406 22.09 27.93 6.49
N GLY A 407 23.29 27.92 5.91
CA GLY A 407 24.43 27.16 6.38
C GLY A 407 25.05 26.29 5.29
N SER A 408 26.12 25.61 5.68
CA SER A 408 26.78 24.61 4.87
C SER A 408 27.19 23.40 5.69
N HIS A 409 27.18 22.22 5.08
CA HIS A 409 27.69 21.00 5.69
C HIS A 409 28.39 20.12 4.65
N ALA A 410 29.33 19.31 5.13
CA ALA A 410 29.99 18.29 4.33
C ALA A 410 29.00 17.16 4.05
N MET A 411 29.10 16.59 2.85
CA MET A 411 28.30 15.46 2.42
C MET A 411 29.09 14.60 1.43
N GLN A 412 28.58 13.42 1.10
CA GLN A 412 29.16 12.53 0.11
C GLN A 412 28.12 12.10 -0.92
N PHE A 413 28.59 11.86 -2.14
CA PHE A 413 27.87 11.13 -3.17
C PHE A 413 28.41 9.71 -3.23
N LEU A 414 27.51 8.73 -3.16
CA LEU A 414 27.82 7.32 -3.25
C LEU A 414 27.31 6.80 -4.58
N TYR A 415 28.23 6.36 -5.44
CA TYR A 415 27.95 5.70 -6.72
C TYR A 415 28.02 4.20 -6.47
N VAL A 416 26.91 3.49 -6.66
CA VAL A 416 26.81 2.05 -6.39
C VAL A 416 26.02 1.35 -7.52
N PRO A 417 26.25 0.06 -7.78
CA PRO A 417 25.47 -0.68 -8.76
C PRO A 417 23.97 -0.63 -8.43
N SER A 418 23.14 -0.34 -9.44
CA SER A 418 21.68 -0.32 -9.27
C SER A 418 21.16 -1.74 -9.10
N THR A 419 20.30 -1.95 -8.10
CA THR A 419 19.62 -3.24 -7.87
C THR A 419 18.36 -3.41 -8.71
N LYS A 420 17.88 -2.35 -9.39
CA LYS A 420 16.61 -2.35 -10.13
C LYS A 420 16.77 -2.27 -11.65
N SER A 421 17.90 -1.77 -12.13
CA SER A 421 18.18 -1.53 -13.53
C SER A 421 19.65 -1.78 -13.82
N GLU A 422 20.01 -2.05 -15.07
CA GLU A 422 21.40 -1.95 -15.47
C GLU A 422 21.89 -0.49 -15.29
N GLY A 423 23.09 -0.32 -14.73
CA GLY A 423 23.74 0.96 -14.48
C GLY A 423 23.92 1.32 -13.00
N THR A 424 24.33 2.56 -12.75
CA THR A 424 24.78 3.05 -11.44
C THR A 424 23.73 3.95 -10.78
N ALA A 425 23.41 3.66 -9.52
CA ALA A 425 22.57 4.51 -8.67
C ALA A 425 23.46 5.48 -7.87
N VAL A 426 23.01 6.73 -7.75
CA VAL A 426 23.74 7.78 -7.01
C VAL A 426 22.94 8.19 -5.79
N PHE A 427 23.57 8.15 -4.61
CA PHE A 427 22.95 8.57 -3.36
C PHE A 427 23.71 9.74 -2.74
N ALA A 428 22.98 10.62 -2.04
CA ALA A 428 23.52 11.69 -1.22
C ALA A 428 23.38 11.34 0.27
N THR A 429 24.45 11.52 1.04
CA THR A 429 24.44 11.38 2.50
C THR A 429 25.34 12.41 3.19
N ASN A 430 25.02 12.80 4.43
CA ASN A 430 25.90 13.59 5.30
C ASN A 430 26.89 12.74 6.09
N LEU A 431 26.77 11.42 6.04
CA LEU A 431 27.68 10.49 6.70
C LEU A 431 28.94 10.26 5.87
N ARG A 432 30.03 9.95 6.58
CA ARG A 432 31.27 9.51 5.96
C ARG A 432 31.20 8.01 5.76
N VAL A 433 31.21 7.60 4.50
CA VAL A 433 31.15 6.20 4.04
C VAL A 433 32.36 5.95 3.17
N GLU A 434 33.08 4.87 3.45
CA GLU A 434 34.24 4.47 2.65
C GLU A 434 33.77 3.63 1.44
N PRO A 435 34.50 3.62 0.31
CA PRO A 435 34.07 2.91 -0.91
C PRO A 435 33.72 1.44 -0.69
N ALA A 436 34.47 0.74 0.17
CA ALA A 436 34.23 -0.67 0.50
C ALA A 436 32.89 -0.93 1.22
N GLU A 437 32.30 0.10 1.84
CA GLU A 437 31.07 0.00 2.62
C GLU A 437 29.86 0.61 1.90
N ALA A 438 30.09 1.36 0.81
CA ALA A 438 29.07 2.17 0.14
C ALA A 438 27.88 1.34 -0.37
N GLU A 439 28.14 0.17 -0.97
CA GLU A 439 27.06 -0.71 -1.45
C GLU A 439 26.20 -1.22 -0.28
N ALA A 440 26.81 -1.81 0.75
CA ALA A 440 26.12 -2.28 1.94
C ALA A 440 25.39 -1.14 2.67
N PHE A 441 25.97 0.07 2.65
CA PHE A 441 25.34 1.24 3.22
C PHE A 441 24.06 1.62 2.47
N CYS A 442 24.13 1.67 1.14
CA CYS A 442 23.01 1.98 0.26
C CYS A 442 21.90 0.92 0.28
N GLN A 443 22.19 -0.34 0.65
CA GLN A 443 21.16 -1.37 0.85
C GLN A 443 20.10 -0.96 1.88
N ARG A 444 20.41 -0.09 2.85
CA ARG A 444 19.41 0.48 3.78
C ARG A 444 18.25 1.16 3.06
N TYR A 445 18.51 1.72 1.87
CA TYR A 445 17.49 2.38 1.04
C TYR A 445 16.36 1.42 0.60
N SER A 446 16.66 0.12 0.44
CA SER A 446 15.66 -0.89 0.05
C SER A 446 14.47 -0.96 1.02
N ARG A 447 14.69 -0.64 2.30
CA ARG A 447 13.67 -0.64 3.36
C ARG A 447 12.56 0.39 3.12
N ARG A 448 12.83 1.43 2.32
CA ARG A 448 11.83 2.42 1.90
C ARG A 448 10.63 1.79 1.17
N TRP A 449 10.81 0.62 0.54
CA TRP A 449 9.72 -0.09 -0.14
C TRP A 449 8.50 -0.34 0.75
N GLN A 450 8.68 -0.45 2.07
CA GLN A 450 7.58 -0.61 3.03
C GLN A 450 6.49 0.48 2.87
N ILE A 451 6.88 1.72 2.58
CA ILE A 451 5.95 2.84 2.41
C ILE A 451 5.03 2.66 1.19
N GLU A 452 5.51 2.04 0.11
CA GLU A 452 4.66 1.81 -1.07
C GLU A 452 3.48 0.89 -0.73
N ASN A 453 3.74 -0.13 0.10
CA ASN A 453 2.69 -1.03 0.59
C ASN A 453 1.77 -0.32 1.60
N GLU A 454 2.30 0.53 2.47
CA GLU A 454 1.49 1.35 3.38
C GLU A 454 0.46 2.19 2.61
N TYR A 455 0.89 2.87 1.53
CA TYR A 455 -0.02 3.67 0.72
C TYR A 455 -1.06 2.86 -0.03
N LYS A 456 -0.74 1.64 -0.46
CA LYS A 456 -1.75 0.74 -1.03
C LYS A 456 -2.83 0.45 0.00
N SER A 457 -2.45 0.04 1.21
CA SER A 457 -3.44 -0.23 2.27
C SER A 457 -4.24 1.02 2.65
N ILE A 458 -3.58 2.18 2.77
CA ILE A 458 -4.28 3.45 3.06
C ILE A 458 -5.32 3.76 1.97
N LYS A 459 -4.93 3.70 0.69
CA LYS A 459 -5.82 4.08 -0.43
C LYS A 459 -6.92 3.06 -0.71
N TYR A 460 -6.62 1.77 -0.59
CA TYR A 460 -7.54 0.71 -1.00
C TYR A 460 -8.36 0.15 0.15
N ASP A 461 -7.84 0.13 1.38
CA ASP A 461 -8.53 -0.49 2.53
C ASP A 461 -9.15 0.53 3.51
N PHE A 462 -8.54 1.70 3.66
CA PHE A 462 -8.92 2.67 4.72
C PHE A 462 -9.46 4.00 4.22
N LEU A 463 -9.17 4.41 2.98
CA LEU A 463 -9.62 5.68 2.43
C LEU A 463 -11.08 5.62 1.98
N ALA A 464 -11.94 6.38 2.68
CA ALA A 464 -13.35 6.50 2.33
C ALA A 464 -13.54 7.15 0.94
N LYS A 465 -14.52 6.67 0.16
CA LYS A 465 -14.89 7.29 -1.11
C LYS A 465 -15.56 8.64 -0.84
N THR A 466 -15.21 9.66 -1.62
CA THR A 466 -15.84 10.98 -1.54
C THR A 466 -15.89 11.67 -2.88
N SER A 467 -17.01 12.31 -3.18
CA SER A 467 -17.20 13.20 -4.33
C SER A 467 -16.88 14.67 -3.99
N SER A 468 -16.55 14.97 -2.72
CA SER A 468 -16.24 16.32 -2.29
C SER A 468 -14.95 16.83 -2.94
N LYS A 469 -15.03 18.03 -3.52
CA LYS A 469 -13.90 18.77 -4.07
C LYS A 469 -13.21 19.66 -3.03
N ASP A 470 -13.82 19.82 -1.85
CA ASP A 470 -13.29 20.65 -0.75
C ASP A 470 -12.03 20.02 -0.16
N TYR A 471 -10.94 20.78 -0.16
CA TYR A 471 -9.64 20.34 0.36
C TYR A 471 -9.71 19.87 1.82
N ARG A 472 -10.50 20.53 2.68
CA ARG A 472 -10.60 20.17 4.10
C ARG A 472 -11.15 18.75 4.28
N VAL A 473 -12.15 18.39 3.48
CA VAL A 473 -12.71 17.04 3.47
C VAL A 473 -11.69 16.03 2.98
N ARG A 474 -10.94 16.36 1.93
CA ARG A 474 -9.91 15.47 1.37
C ARG A 474 -8.74 15.25 2.33
N LEU A 475 -8.29 16.32 2.99
CA LEU A 475 -7.26 16.26 4.02
C LEU A 475 -7.73 15.40 5.20
N PHE A 476 -8.92 15.66 5.75
CA PHE A 476 -9.47 14.87 6.85
C PHE A 476 -9.58 13.39 6.50
N TYR A 477 -10.11 13.06 5.32
CA TYR A 477 -10.27 11.67 4.89
C TYR A 477 -8.91 10.97 4.77
N PHE A 478 -7.90 11.67 4.28
CA PHE A 478 -6.55 11.13 4.17
C PHE A 478 -5.89 10.93 5.54
N VAL A 479 -5.89 11.96 6.40
CA VAL A 479 -5.33 11.87 7.76
C VAL A 479 -6.00 10.76 8.56
N PHE A 480 -7.33 10.65 8.47
CA PHE A 480 -8.06 9.61 9.17
C PHE A 480 -7.79 8.21 8.59
N ALA A 481 -7.60 8.07 7.27
CA ALA A 481 -7.21 6.79 6.67
C ALA A 481 -5.82 6.34 7.13
N VAL A 482 -4.86 7.26 7.24
CA VAL A 482 -3.53 7.00 7.82
C VAL A 482 -3.65 6.57 9.27
N LEU A 483 -4.54 7.21 10.03
CA LEU A 483 -4.78 6.86 11.43
C LEU A 483 -5.34 5.44 11.60
N LEU A 484 -6.30 5.04 10.76
CA LEU A 484 -6.82 3.66 10.73
C LEU A 484 -5.74 2.65 10.35
N HIS A 485 -4.86 3.01 9.41
CA HIS A 485 -3.70 2.20 9.08
C HIS A 485 -2.79 2.01 10.30
N ASN A 486 -2.46 3.08 11.03
CA ASN A 486 -1.66 2.99 12.26
C ASN A 486 -2.33 2.11 13.34
N ILE A 487 -3.65 2.22 13.53
CA ILE A 487 -4.42 1.34 14.44
C ILE A 487 -4.29 -0.13 14.02
N TRP A 488 -4.43 -0.42 12.73
CA TRP A 488 -4.29 -1.77 12.20
C TRP A 488 -2.88 -2.33 12.44
N ARG A 489 -1.85 -1.54 12.15
CA ARG A 489 -0.45 -1.94 12.40
C ARG A 489 -0.15 -2.17 13.89
N LEU A 490 -0.71 -1.36 14.78
CA LEU A 490 -0.62 -1.60 16.23
C LEU A 490 -1.36 -2.88 16.64
N THR A 491 -2.56 -3.09 16.11
CA THR A 491 -3.37 -4.28 16.42
C THR A 491 -2.63 -5.54 16.01
N ASP A 492 -2.08 -5.56 14.79
CA ASP A 492 -1.24 -6.64 14.29
C ASP A 492 -0.02 -6.89 15.20
N PHE A 493 0.66 -5.82 15.61
CA PHE A 493 1.78 -5.89 16.54
C PHE A 493 1.39 -6.49 17.90
N LEU A 494 0.32 -6.01 18.52
CA LEU A 494 -0.13 -6.47 19.83
C LEU A 494 -0.57 -7.94 19.79
N LEU A 495 -1.12 -8.40 18.67
CA LEU A 495 -1.43 -9.80 18.45
C LEU A 495 -0.14 -10.63 18.41
N LYS A 496 0.87 -10.22 17.63
CA LYS A 496 2.18 -10.89 17.56
C LYS A 496 2.90 -10.95 18.90
N ALA A 497 2.94 -9.83 19.62
CA ALA A 497 3.57 -9.73 20.94
C ALA A 497 2.91 -10.65 21.98
N GLY A 498 1.63 -10.98 21.82
CA GLY A 498 0.91 -11.89 22.71
C GLY A 498 1.26 -13.38 22.57
N VAL A 499 2.10 -13.77 21.59
CA VAL A 499 2.37 -15.19 21.27
C VAL A 499 3.87 -15.54 21.25
N ASP A 500 4.77 -14.65 21.70
CA ASP A 500 6.23 -14.88 21.67
C ASP A 500 6.76 -15.32 20.28
N ALA A 501 6.06 -14.89 19.21
CA ALA A 501 6.47 -15.16 17.84
C ALA A 501 7.59 -14.19 17.41
N GLU A 502 8.51 -14.63 16.55
CA GLU A 502 9.48 -13.73 15.92
C GLU A 502 8.75 -12.56 15.25
N MET A 503 9.22 -11.33 15.51
CA MET A 503 8.60 -10.11 15.04
C MET A 503 8.86 -9.91 13.54
N ASP A 504 8.08 -10.58 12.70
CA ASP A 504 8.07 -10.36 11.25
C ASP A 504 7.24 -9.13 10.87
N TYR A 505 7.64 -8.44 9.79
CA TYR A 505 7.01 -7.24 9.26
C TYR A 505 5.68 -7.51 8.57
N ALA A 506 5.54 -8.70 7.96
CA ALA A 506 4.33 -9.11 7.28
C ALA A 506 3.18 -9.20 8.30
N PRO A 507 2.06 -8.50 8.10
CA PRO A 507 0.96 -8.54 9.06
C PRO A 507 0.38 -9.96 9.14
N VAL A 508 0.21 -10.47 10.36
CA VAL A 508 -0.50 -11.74 10.61
C VAL A 508 -2.00 -11.53 10.41
N LEU A 509 -2.52 -10.34 10.74
CA LEU A 509 -3.88 -9.92 10.44
C LEU A 509 -3.88 -9.01 9.21
N THR A 510 -4.42 -9.46 8.09
CA THR A 510 -4.50 -8.62 6.88
C THR A 510 -5.41 -7.41 7.10
N ALA A 511 -5.21 -6.33 6.32
CA ALA A 511 -6.06 -5.14 6.41
C ALA A 511 -7.55 -5.48 6.14
N GLY A 512 -7.79 -6.40 5.18
CA GLY A 512 -9.12 -6.90 4.86
C GLY A 512 -9.79 -7.70 6.00
N GLU A 513 -9.03 -8.55 6.69
CA GLU A 513 -9.54 -9.30 7.86
C GLU A 513 -9.80 -8.41 9.06
N SER A 514 -8.89 -7.47 9.35
CA SER A 514 -9.06 -6.46 10.40
C SER A 514 -10.35 -5.69 10.16
N ARG A 515 -10.59 -5.28 8.92
CA ARG A 515 -11.80 -4.60 8.47
C ARG A 515 -13.06 -5.44 8.69
N LEU A 516 -13.09 -6.68 8.20
CA LEU A 516 -14.23 -7.59 8.33
C LEU A 516 -14.60 -7.87 9.80
N ARG A 517 -13.59 -8.01 10.67
CA ARG A 517 -13.81 -8.30 12.09
C ARG A 517 -14.23 -7.05 12.87
N TRP A 518 -13.74 -5.87 12.51
CA TRP A 518 -14.24 -4.60 13.04
C TRP A 518 -15.72 -4.39 12.71
N PHE A 519 -16.16 -4.74 11.48
CA PHE A 519 -17.57 -4.72 11.12
C PHE A 519 -18.43 -5.64 12.00
N ARG A 520 -17.96 -6.85 12.31
CA ARG A 520 -18.67 -7.79 13.18
C ARG A 520 -18.79 -7.27 14.61
N GLU A 521 -17.75 -6.66 15.15
CA GLU A 521 -17.81 -6.00 16.47
C GLU A 521 -18.78 -4.81 16.45
N THR A 522 -18.83 -4.05 15.35
CA THR A 522 -19.82 -2.97 15.22
C THR A 522 -21.27 -3.48 15.09
N SER A 523 -21.47 -4.76 14.80
CA SER A 523 -22.80 -5.35 14.64
C SER A 523 -23.32 -6.04 15.92
N SER A 524 -22.42 -6.47 16.83
CA SER A 524 -22.80 -7.30 17.99
C SER A 524 -23.57 -6.57 19.10
N THR A 525 -23.61 -5.23 19.07
CA THR A 525 -24.45 -4.44 19.99
C THR A 525 -25.89 -4.26 19.49
N ALA A 526 -26.22 -4.69 18.26
CA ALA A 526 -27.55 -4.58 17.69
C ALA A 526 -28.10 -5.98 17.35
N THR A 527 -28.48 -6.70 18.40
CA THR A 527 -29.57 -7.71 18.40
C THR A 527 -29.39 -8.95 17.53
N SER A 528 -29.49 -10.10 18.19
CA SER A 528 -29.76 -11.45 17.64
C SER A 528 -31.10 -11.57 16.89
N ALA A 529 -31.43 -10.67 15.97
CA ALA A 529 -32.66 -10.75 15.20
C ALA A 529 -32.42 -10.40 13.73
N CYS A 530 -32.86 -11.31 12.85
CA CYS A 530 -32.89 -11.23 11.40
C CYS A 530 -31.59 -11.59 10.64
N LEU A 531 -31.31 -12.89 10.61
CA LEU A 531 -30.88 -13.56 9.38
C LEU A 531 -32.02 -14.48 8.92
N LEU A 532 -32.87 -13.94 8.05
CA LEU A 532 -33.59 -14.66 7.00
C LEU A 532 -33.37 -13.87 5.71
#